data_AF-A0A969MI51-F1
#
_entry.id   AF-A0A969MI51-F1
#
_cell.length_a   1.000
_cell.length_b   1.000
_cell.length_c   1.000
_cell.angle_alpha   90.00
_cell.angle_beta   90.00
_cell.angle_gamma   90.00
#
_symmetry.space_group_name_H-M   'P 1'
#
loop_
_entity.id
_entity.type
_entity.pdbx_description
1 polymer ?
#
loop_
_entity_poly.entity_id
_entity_poly.type
_entity_poly.pdbx_seq_one_letter_code
_entity_poly.pdbx_strand_id
1 'polypeptide(L)'
;MSNNRTIIRRKTTNLKKYGASNPLKSTIGKEKRKETMLKKYGTEFPLQCEELRNKVKEKNNDRSSDEWVIINKKRKDTNIKKYGVANLWELPEFVNKINQTNLDKYGTKWVQQNTNILSKRIQSRKKQFVDKLISRFPNISPAFDIENYNGINVYRGGSSYMWHCDVCKLSFEKIVKSDVVITCPLCFPENKSYQSNGEREIAEFLTELSVDFNLHDRQLAKPYEIDFIIPKYFLAIEYCGLYWHSDKKVDKNYHSRKKDLCNKQNIKLITIFEDEWIEKKDICKARIQFLLGKAKKLCGARQTTIAEISSKEYRNFVNQHHLQGYTPAKVKIGAYYCGEIVAVMSFGGQRTALGSRKEDCVFELIRYVSEYNIPGIASRLFSYFVKQYSPKKIISYCDLRWGSGGLYEKLGFQLKSQTAPNYWYSSDGLHRFHRFQFRKQVLVKKGFDPSMTESDIMENLGYYKIYDCGNYKFEWES
;
A
#
# COMPACT_ATOMS: atom_id res chain seq x y z
N MET A 1 17.04 31.99 -55.64
CA MET A 1 17.12 31.19 -56.88
C MET A 1 18.05 29.97 -56.83
N SER A 2 18.98 29.82 -55.86
CA SER A 2 19.93 28.68 -55.83
C SER A 2 19.34 27.31 -55.46
N ASN A 3 18.24 27.26 -54.69
CA ASN A 3 17.66 26.01 -54.19
C ASN A 3 16.98 25.16 -55.28
N ASN A 4 16.45 25.79 -56.33
CA ASN A 4 15.70 25.11 -57.39
C ASN A 4 16.63 24.35 -58.37
N ARG A 5 17.80 24.91 -58.70
CA ARG A 5 18.80 24.24 -59.56
C ARG A 5 19.35 22.96 -58.90
N THR A 6 19.57 22.98 -57.60
CA THR A 6 20.02 21.82 -56.82
C THR A 6 18.96 20.71 -56.79
N ILE A 7 17.68 21.07 -56.61
CA ILE A 7 16.57 20.11 -56.63
C ILE A 7 16.44 19.45 -58.01
N ILE A 8 16.53 20.23 -59.09
CA ILE A 8 16.47 19.73 -60.46
C ILE A 8 17.64 18.79 -60.74
N ARG A 9 18.89 19.21 -60.45
CA ARG A 9 20.08 18.36 -60.60
C ARG A 9 19.95 17.04 -59.85
N ARG A 10 19.45 17.07 -58.61
CA ARG A 10 19.26 15.87 -57.77
C ARG A 10 18.19 14.94 -58.35
N LYS A 11 17.08 15.47 -58.87
CA LYS A 11 16.05 14.68 -59.57
C LYS A 11 16.62 14.02 -60.83
N THR A 12 17.38 14.76 -61.65
CA THR A 12 17.99 14.24 -62.88
C THR A 12 19.02 13.14 -62.59
N THR A 13 19.84 13.31 -61.55
CA THR A 13 20.78 12.27 -61.10
C THR A 13 20.06 11.02 -60.58
N ASN A 14 18.98 11.19 -59.81
CA ASN A 14 18.20 10.06 -59.31
C ASN A 14 17.50 9.30 -60.45
N LEU A 15 16.97 10.01 -61.44
CA LEU A 15 16.38 9.41 -62.64
C LEU A 15 17.42 8.59 -63.41
N LYS A 16 18.62 9.14 -63.63
CA LYS A 16 19.71 8.43 -64.32
C LYS A 16 20.19 7.19 -63.56
N LYS A 17 20.31 7.25 -62.22
CA LYS A 17 20.89 6.16 -61.41
C LYS A 17 19.88 5.09 -60.97
N TYR A 18 18.62 5.47 -60.78
CA TYR A 18 17.62 4.60 -60.14
C TYR A 18 16.31 4.52 -60.94
N GLY A 19 16.22 5.14 -62.11
CA GLY A 19 15.00 5.14 -62.94
C GLY A 19 13.82 5.90 -62.30
N ALA A 20 14.03 6.61 -61.20
CA ALA A 20 12.98 7.34 -60.49
C ALA A 20 13.50 8.67 -59.94
N SER A 21 12.62 9.66 -59.83
CA SER A 21 12.95 10.98 -59.28
C SER A 21 13.46 10.95 -57.82
N ASN A 22 13.22 9.85 -57.11
CA ASN A 22 13.70 9.58 -55.76
C ASN A 22 14.11 8.09 -55.66
N PRO A 23 15.30 7.75 -55.13
CA PRO A 23 15.73 6.37 -54.93
C PRO A 23 14.71 5.53 -54.14
N LEU A 24 13.99 6.11 -53.18
CA LEU A 24 12.95 5.41 -52.41
C LEU A 24 11.70 5.05 -53.21
N LYS A 25 11.50 5.68 -54.37
CA LYS A 25 10.43 5.34 -55.31
C LYS A 25 10.85 4.27 -56.32
N SER A 26 12.15 4.11 -56.58
CA SER A 26 12.68 3.05 -57.45
C SER A 26 12.57 1.67 -56.81
N THR A 27 12.49 0.62 -57.64
CA THR A 27 12.59 -0.78 -57.22
C THR A 27 13.94 -1.04 -56.54
N ILE A 28 15.03 -0.65 -57.21
CA ILE A 28 16.42 -0.77 -56.73
C ILE A 28 16.61 -0.21 -55.31
N GLY A 29 16.08 0.98 -55.04
CA GLY A 29 16.19 1.60 -53.71
C GLY A 29 15.27 0.97 -52.66
N LYS A 30 14.17 0.34 -53.05
CA LYS A 30 13.31 -0.44 -52.14
C LYS A 30 13.98 -1.77 -51.77
N GLU A 31 14.57 -2.49 -52.72
CA GLU A 31 15.34 -3.72 -52.48
C GLU A 31 16.53 -3.45 -51.54
N LYS A 32 17.38 -2.46 -51.85
CA LYS A 32 18.56 -2.15 -51.01
C LYS A 32 18.19 -1.80 -49.57
N ARG A 33 17.06 -1.10 -49.37
CA ARG A 33 16.56 -0.81 -48.02
C ARG A 33 16.13 -2.09 -47.31
N LYS A 34 15.42 -2.98 -48.01
CA LYS A 34 14.97 -4.28 -47.48
C LYS A 34 16.17 -5.13 -47.05
N GLU A 35 17.18 -5.25 -47.90
CA GLU A 35 18.44 -5.97 -47.59
C GLU A 35 19.17 -5.38 -46.39
N THR A 36 19.27 -4.06 -46.32
CA THR A 36 19.92 -3.38 -45.18
C THR A 36 19.17 -3.64 -43.87
N MET A 37 17.84 -3.64 -43.90
CA MET A 37 17.01 -3.90 -42.73
C MET A 37 17.07 -5.36 -42.28
N LEU A 38 17.08 -6.30 -43.23
CA LEU A 38 17.29 -7.72 -42.95
C LEU A 38 18.66 -7.97 -42.33
N LYS A 39 19.72 -7.35 -42.89
CA LYS A 39 21.09 -7.50 -42.38
C LYS A 39 21.27 -6.95 -40.96
N LYS A 40 20.61 -5.83 -40.63
CA LYS A 40 20.79 -5.16 -39.33
C LYS A 40 19.82 -5.64 -38.23
N TYR A 41 18.59 -5.99 -38.60
CA TYR A 41 17.50 -6.19 -37.65
C TYR A 41 16.68 -7.46 -37.92
N GLY A 42 17.06 -8.29 -38.90
CA GLY A 42 16.36 -9.53 -39.23
C GLY A 42 14.94 -9.35 -39.79
N THR A 43 14.52 -8.10 -40.04
CA THR A 43 13.16 -7.77 -40.49
C THR A 43 13.19 -6.95 -41.76
N GLU A 44 12.20 -7.12 -42.62
CA GLU A 44 12.11 -6.38 -43.89
C GLU A 44 11.75 -4.90 -43.65
N PHE A 45 11.01 -4.61 -42.58
CA PHE A 45 10.53 -3.27 -42.25
C PHE A 45 10.84 -2.86 -40.81
N PRO A 46 11.24 -1.59 -40.55
CA PRO A 46 11.68 -1.14 -39.23
C PRO A 46 10.72 -1.41 -38.07
N LEU A 47 9.40 -1.31 -38.30
CA LEU A 47 8.40 -1.49 -37.23
C LEU A 47 8.03 -2.95 -36.97
N GLN A 48 8.57 -3.89 -37.76
CA GLN A 48 8.49 -5.32 -37.45
C GLN A 48 9.50 -5.71 -36.36
N CYS A 49 10.59 -4.96 -36.22
CA CYS A 49 11.55 -5.13 -35.12
C CYS A 49 10.96 -4.57 -33.82
N GLU A 50 10.91 -5.40 -32.77
CA GLU A 50 10.32 -5.05 -31.49
C GLU A 50 11.04 -3.88 -30.80
N GLU A 51 12.38 -3.86 -30.86
CA GLU A 51 13.20 -2.80 -30.27
C GLU A 51 12.88 -1.42 -30.86
N LEU A 52 12.87 -1.31 -32.19
CA LEU A 52 12.55 -0.06 -32.88
C LEU A 52 11.09 0.35 -32.67
N ARG A 53 10.19 -0.62 -32.62
CA ARG A 53 8.77 -0.38 -32.34
C ARG A 53 8.56 0.19 -30.93
N ASN A 54 9.26 -0.31 -29.93
CA ASN A 54 9.15 0.16 -28.54
C ASN A 54 9.75 1.57 -28.39
N LYS A 55 10.92 1.84 -28.99
CA LYS A 55 11.51 3.20 -29.04
C LYS A 55 10.57 4.24 -29.64
N VAL A 56 9.82 3.87 -30.69
CA VAL A 56 8.82 4.76 -31.29
C VAL A 56 7.62 4.97 -30.37
N LYS A 57 7.19 3.94 -29.63
CA LYS A 57 6.09 4.05 -28.65
C LYS A 57 6.46 4.95 -27.48
N GLU A 58 7.62 4.75 -26.86
CA GLU A 58 8.14 5.57 -25.76
C GLU A 58 8.19 7.05 -26.16
N LYS A 59 8.84 7.35 -27.29
CA LYS A 59 8.92 8.71 -27.83
C LYS A 59 7.55 9.34 -28.12
N ASN A 60 6.52 8.56 -28.41
CA ASN A 60 5.17 9.08 -28.62
C ASN A 60 4.41 9.28 -27.30
N ASN A 61 4.67 8.45 -26.29
CA ASN A 61 4.10 8.58 -24.95
C ASN A 61 4.69 9.77 -24.18
N ASP A 62 5.97 10.09 -24.41
CA ASP A 62 6.67 11.20 -23.75
C ASP A 62 6.32 12.58 -24.31
N ARG A 63 5.54 12.66 -25.40
CA ARG A 63 5.16 13.94 -25.99
C ARG A 63 4.11 14.64 -25.17
N SER A 64 4.35 15.93 -24.90
CA SER A 64 3.38 16.82 -24.27
C SER A 64 2.17 17.09 -25.18
N SER A 65 1.07 17.52 -24.57
CA SER A 65 -0.15 17.95 -25.28
C SER A 65 0.15 19.03 -26.32
N ASP A 66 1.03 19.99 -26.01
CA ASP A 66 1.37 21.11 -26.88
C ASP A 66 2.15 20.66 -28.13
N GLU A 67 3.05 19.68 -27.99
CA GLU A 67 3.75 19.09 -29.13
C GLU A 67 2.80 18.40 -30.10
N TRP A 68 1.77 17.72 -29.58
CA TRP A 68 0.73 17.10 -30.41
C TRP A 68 -0.08 18.12 -31.19
N VAL A 69 -0.40 19.28 -30.60
CA VAL A 69 -1.07 20.39 -31.28
C VAL A 69 -0.22 20.89 -32.45
N ILE A 70 1.09 21.08 -32.24
CA ILE A 70 2.02 21.54 -33.28
C ILE A 70 2.13 20.52 -34.43
N ILE A 71 2.23 19.22 -34.11
CA ILE A 71 2.31 18.16 -35.12
C ILE A 71 1.03 18.10 -35.96
N ASN A 72 -0.13 18.17 -35.31
CA ASN A 72 -1.41 18.14 -36.01
C ASN A 72 -1.63 19.38 -36.89
N LYS A 73 -1.20 20.56 -36.44
CA LYS A 73 -1.21 21.78 -37.26
C LYS A 73 -0.35 21.63 -38.52
N LYS A 74 0.91 21.20 -38.38
CA LYS A 74 1.81 20.96 -39.52
C LYS A 74 1.26 19.93 -40.52
N ARG A 75 0.57 18.89 -40.04
CA ARG A 75 -0.11 17.91 -40.90
C ARG A 75 -1.22 18.54 -41.71
N LYS A 76 -2.09 19.34 -41.08
CA LYS A 76 -3.17 20.08 -41.75
C LYS A 76 -2.62 21.03 -42.80
N ASP A 77 -1.63 21.85 -42.44
CA ASP A 77 -1.01 22.82 -43.36
C ASP A 77 -0.37 22.13 -44.58
N THR A 78 0.24 20.95 -44.37
CA THR A 78 0.82 20.15 -45.46
C THR A 78 -0.25 19.58 -46.39
N ASN A 79 -1.37 19.12 -45.84
CA ASN A 79 -2.48 18.59 -46.62
C ASN A 79 -3.10 19.70 -47.48
N ILE A 80 -3.37 20.87 -46.88
CA ILE A 80 -3.90 22.04 -47.59
C ILE A 80 -2.97 22.43 -48.73
N LYS A 81 -1.67 22.53 -48.46
CA LYS A 81 -0.67 22.92 -49.48
C LYS A 81 -0.57 21.94 -50.66
N LYS A 82 -0.77 20.65 -50.44
CA LYS A 82 -0.55 19.61 -51.47
C LYS A 82 -1.83 19.20 -52.19
N TYR A 83 -2.96 19.25 -51.50
CA TYR A 83 -4.21 18.63 -51.94
C TYR A 83 -5.41 19.59 -51.81
N GLY A 84 -5.21 20.83 -51.39
CA GLY A 84 -6.26 21.85 -51.26
C GLY A 84 -7.20 21.66 -50.06
N VAL A 85 -7.20 20.48 -49.43
CA VAL A 85 -8.07 20.13 -48.29
C VAL A 85 -7.25 19.92 -47.02
N ALA A 86 -7.84 20.23 -45.87
CA ALA A 86 -7.21 19.96 -44.56
C ALA A 86 -7.22 18.46 -44.22
N ASN A 87 -8.25 17.75 -44.68
CA ASN A 87 -8.46 16.34 -44.43
C ASN A 87 -8.58 15.55 -45.75
N LEU A 88 -7.72 14.55 -45.95
CA LEU A 88 -7.72 13.73 -47.17
C LEU A 88 -8.97 12.87 -47.32
N TRP A 89 -9.74 12.65 -46.25
CA TRP A 89 -11.02 11.94 -46.31
C TRP A 89 -12.10 12.72 -47.07
N GLU A 90 -11.92 14.03 -47.26
CA GLU A 90 -12.83 14.87 -48.06
C GLU A 90 -12.66 14.64 -49.57
N LEU A 91 -11.58 13.98 -50.00
CA LEU A 91 -11.31 13.69 -51.41
C LEU A 91 -11.89 12.32 -51.80
N PRO A 92 -12.90 12.27 -52.69
CA PRO A 92 -13.52 11.00 -53.11
C PRO A 92 -12.54 10.02 -53.75
N GLU A 93 -11.56 10.52 -54.52
CA GLU A 93 -10.51 9.69 -55.13
C GLU A 93 -9.69 8.92 -54.10
N PHE A 94 -9.38 9.55 -52.97
CA PHE A 94 -8.60 8.93 -51.90
C PHE A 94 -9.40 7.85 -51.18
N VAL A 95 -10.68 8.13 -50.90
CA VAL A 95 -11.62 7.17 -50.30
C VAL A 95 -11.82 5.95 -51.21
N ASN A 96 -12.03 6.18 -52.51
CA ASN A 96 -12.22 5.12 -53.50
C ASN A 96 -10.97 4.24 -53.62
N LYS A 97 -9.77 4.83 -53.62
CA LYS A 97 -8.52 4.07 -53.63
C LYS A 97 -8.33 3.19 -52.41
N ILE A 98 -8.69 3.68 -51.21
CA ILE A 98 -8.67 2.88 -49.98
C ILE A 98 -9.65 1.72 -50.07
N ASN A 99 -10.87 1.98 -50.51
CA ASN A 99 -11.90 0.95 -50.67
C ASN A 99 -11.46 -0.14 -51.65
N GLN A 100 -10.87 0.24 -52.79
CA GLN A 100 -10.34 -0.71 -53.77
C GLN A 100 -9.20 -1.55 -53.18
N THR A 101 -8.25 -0.90 -52.49
CA THR A 101 -7.12 -1.61 -51.84
C THR A 101 -7.61 -2.61 -50.78
N ASN A 102 -8.66 -2.25 -50.03
CA ASN A 102 -9.24 -3.13 -49.03
C ASN A 102 -9.99 -4.32 -49.67
N LEU A 103 -10.69 -4.08 -50.78
CA LEU A 103 -11.32 -5.14 -51.58
C LEU A 103 -10.27 -6.11 -52.12
N ASP A 104 -9.20 -5.60 -52.75
CA ASP A 104 -8.15 -6.42 -53.35
C ASP A 104 -7.41 -7.29 -52.32
N LYS A 105 -7.20 -6.78 -51.09
CA LYS A 105 -6.43 -7.47 -50.04
C LYS A 105 -7.26 -8.30 -49.07
N TYR A 106 -8.49 -7.88 -48.80
CA TYR A 106 -9.30 -8.41 -47.70
C TYR A 106 -10.73 -8.77 -48.12
N GLY A 107 -11.08 -8.64 -49.40
CA GLY A 107 -12.39 -8.98 -49.96
C GLY A 107 -13.56 -8.11 -49.45
N THR A 108 -13.28 -7.05 -48.69
CA THR A 108 -14.29 -6.20 -48.05
C THR A 108 -13.89 -4.74 -48.18
N LYS A 109 -14.86 -3.84 -48.41
CA LYS A 109 -14.59 -2.39 -48.43
C LYS A 109 -14.09 -1.90 -47.07
N TRP A 110 -14.67 -2.46 -46.01
CA TRP A 110 -14.30 -2.18 -44.62
C TRP A 110 -13.57 -3.37 -44.03
N VAL A 111 -12.28 -3.21 -43.74
CA VAL A 111 -11.42 -4.25 -43.14
C VAL A 111 -12.03 -4.89 -41.87
N GLN A 112 -12.88 -4.14 -41.15
CA GLN A 112 -13.57 -4.63 -39.95
C GLN A 112 -14.64 -5.69 -40.24
N GLN A 113 -15.12 -5.80 -41.48
CA GLN A 113 -16.10 -6.81 -41.91
C GLN A 113 -15.43 -8.15 -42.28
N ASN A 114 -14.11 -8.17 -42.43
CA ASN A 114 -13.37 -9.41 -42.69
C ASN A 114 -13.38 -10.30 -41.45
N THR A 115 -13.91 -11.52 -41.57
CA THR A 115 -14.10 -12.47 -40.47
C THR A 115 -12.80 -12.89 -39.80
N ASN A 116 -11.71 -13.06 -40.56
CA ASN A 116 -10.39 -13.43 -40.04
C ASN A 116 -9.73 -12.30 -39.23
N ILE A 117 -9.98 -11.05 -39.61
CA ILE A 117 -9.47 -9.88 -38.87
C ILE A 117 -10.33 -9.65 -37.62
N LEU A 118 -11.63 -9.86 -37.74
CA LEU A 118 -12.57 -9.77 -36.62
C LEU A 118 -12.23 -10.80 -35.53
N SER A 119 -11.96 -12.06 -35.89
CA SER A 119 -11.60 -13.11 -34.92
C SER A 119 -10.29 -12.81 -34.19
N LYS A 120 -9.23 -12.41 -34.91
CA LYS A 120 -7.95 -11.98 -34.31
C LYS A 120 -8.10 -10.78 -33.39
N ARG A 121 -8.94 -9.80 -33.75
CA ARG A 121 -9.23 -8.62 -32.93
C ARG A 121 -9.98 -8.99 -31.66
N ILE A 122 -10.95 -9.90 -31.75
CA ILE A 122 -11.68 -10.43 -30.60
C ILE A 122 -10.72 -11.14 -29.65
N GLN A 123 -9.88 -12.05 -30.14
CA GLN A 123 -8.88 -12.75 -29.33
C GLN A 123 -7.91 -11.78 -28.63
N SER A 124 -7.37 -10.79 -29.36
CA SER A 124 -6.46 -9.79 -28.78
C SER A 124 -7.13 -8.94 -27.70
N ARG A 125 -8.41 -8.56 -27.88
CA ARG A 125 -9.18 -7.82 -26.87
C ARG A 125 -9.50 -8.67 -25.63
N LYS A 126 -9.85 -9.95 -25.82
CA LYS A 126 -10.06 -10.90 -24.71
C LYS A 126 -8.80 -10.99 -23.85
N LYS A 127 -7.64 -11.18 -24.48
CA LYS A 127 -6.34 -11.23 -23.79
C LYS A 127 -6.03 -9.93 -23.03
N GLN A 128 -6.13 -8.77 -23.68
CA GLN A 128 -5.89 -7.47 -23.01
C GLN A 128 -6.84 -7.21 -21.84
N PHE A 129 -8.09 -7.64 -21.95
CA PHE A 129 -9.05 -7.49 -20.87
C PHE A 129 -8.71 -8.40 -19.68
N VAL A 130 -8.37 -9.67 -19.94
CA VAL A 130 -7.92 -10.62 -18.90
C VAL A 130 -6.65 -10.10 -18.22
N ASP A 131 -5.65 -9.65 -18.99
CA ASP A 131 -4.41 -9.08 -18.45
C ASP A 131 -4.70 -7.87 -17.54
N LYS A 132 -5.60 -6.98 -17.98
CA LYS A 132 -6.03 -5.81 -17.19
C LYS A 132 -6.81 -6.23 -15.94
N LEU A 133 -7.61 -7.29 -16.03
CA LEU A 133 -8.40 -7.78 -14.92
C LEU A 133 -7.52 -8.47 -13.87
N ILE A 134 -6.56 -9.30 -14.28
CA ILE A 134 -5.53 -9.89 -13.41
C ILE A 134 -4.70 -8.77 -12.75
N SER A 135 -4.29 -7.74 -13.50
CA SER A 135 -3.51 -6.63 -12.94
C SER A 135 -4.22 -5.84 -11.83
N ARG A 136 -5.56 -5.90 -11.78
CA ARG A 136 -6.35 -5.26 -10.72
C ARG A 136 -6.43 -6.09 -9.44
N PHE A 137 -6.13 -7.39 -9.51
CA PHE A 137 -6.37 -8.33 -8.41
C PHE A 137 -5.15 -9.25 -8.22
N PRO A 138 -4.12 -8.80 -7.50
CA PRO A 138 -2.83 -9.51 -7.40
C PRO A 138 -2.89 -10.86 -6.67
N ASN A 139 -3.99 -11.18 -5.98
CA ASN A 139 -4.12 -12.37 -5.12
C ASN A 139 -5.07 -13.44 -5.68
N ILE A 140 -5.55 -13.25 -6.92
CA ILE A 140 -6.51 -14.14 -7.57
C ILE A 140 -6.08 -14.38 -9.02
N SER A 141 -5.94 -15.65 -9.36
CA SER A 141 -5.60 -16.11 -10.71
C SER A 141 -6.82 -16.75 -11.39
N PRO A 142 -7.00 -16.60 -12.71
CA PRO A 142 -8.09 -17.26 -13.44
C PRO A 142 -7.86 -18.77 -13.49
N ALA A 143 -8.90 -19.55 -13.18
CA ALA A 143 -8.91 -21.01 -13.27
C ALA A 143 -9.75 -21.50 -14.47
N PHE A 144 -9.77 -20.73 -15.55
CA PHE A 144 -10.47 -21.04 -16.80
C PHE A 144 -9.54 -20.84 -17.99
N ASP A 145 -9.82 -21.56 -19.07
CA ASP A 145 -9.13 -21.35 -20.34
C ASP A 145 -9.51 -20.00 -20.94
N ILE A 146 -8.50 -19.16 -21.20
CA ILE A 146 -8.63 -17.84 -21.81
C ILE A 146 -9.28 -17.95 -23.19
N GLU A 147 -9.10 -19.06 -23.91
CA GLU A 147 -9.74 -19.29 -25.21
C GLU A 147 -11.28 -19.38 -25.08
N ASN A 148 -11.77 -19.93 -23.96
CA ASN A 148 -13.18 -20.07 -23.63
C ASN A 148 -13.79 -18.83 -22.93
N TYR A 149 -13.00 -17.76 -22.75
CA TYR A 149 -13.51 -16.51 -22.20
C TYR A 149 -14.50 -15.84 -23.17
N ASN A 150 -15.80 -15.91 -22.89
CA ASN A 150 -16.85 -15.37 -23.76
C ASN A 150 -17.20 -13.88 -23.54
N GLY A 151 -16.45 -13.16 -22.69
CA GLY A 151 -16.73 -11.76 -22.37
C GLY A 151 -17.83 -11.59 -21.33
N ILE A 152 -18.03 -10.36 -20.86
CA ILE A 152 -19.09 -10.00 -19.92
C ILE A 152 -20.39 -9.82 -20.70
N ASN A 153 -21.39 -10.66 -20.45
CA ASN A 153 -22.72 -10.45 -21.00
C ASN A 153 -23.47 -9.39 -20.19
N VAL A 154 -23.42 -8.15 -20.64
CA VAL A 154 -24.04 -7.00 -19.96
C VAL A 154 -25.57 -7.15 -19.85
N TYR A 155 -26.20 -7.84 -20.80
CA TYR A 155 -27.66 -8.06 -20.83
C TYR A 155 -28.14 -9.19 -19.91
N ARG A 156 -27.25 -10.10 -19.49
CA ARG A 156 -27.58 -11.21 -18.57
C ARG A 156 -27.01 -11.01 -17.16
N GLY A 157 -26.58 -9.79 -16.82
CA GLY A 157 -26.04 -9.50 -15.50
C GLY A 157 -24.64 -10.08 -15.25
N GLY A 158 -23.83 -10.27 -16.29
CA GLY A 158 -22.46 -10.77 -16.21
C GLY A 158 -22.28 -12.19 -16.72
N SER A 159 -21.05 -12.69 -16.60
CA SER A 159 -20.69 -14.07 -16.99
C SER A 159 -19.94 -14.72 -15.83
N SER A 160 -20.27 -15.99 -15.55
CA SER A 160 -19.65 -16.76 -14.47
C SER A 160 -18.33 -17.39 -14.91
N TYR A 161 -17.29 -17.29 -14.07
CA TYR A 161 -15.97 -17.86 -14.33
C TYR A 161 -15.38 -18.46 -13.05
N MET A 162 -14.51 -19.46 -13.22
CA MET A 162 -13.79 -20.11 -12.12
C MET A 162 -12.50 -19.36 -11.78
N TRP A 163 -12.26 -19.11 -10.50
CA TRP A 163 -11.12 -18.36 -9.97
C TRP A 163 -10.33 -19.21 -8.99
N HIS A 164 -9.03 -18.97 -8.89
CA HIS A 164 -8.14 -19.57 -7.91
C HIS A 164 -7.58 -18.48 -7.00
N CYS A 165 -7.69 -18.66 -5.68
CA CYS A 165 -7.06 -17.78 -4.72
C CYS A 165 -5.61 -18.21 -4.48
N ASP A 166 -4.66 -17.31 -4.74
CA ASP A 166 -3.24 -17.62 -4.57
C ASP A 166 -2.83 -17.71 -3.09
N VAL A 167 -3.64 -17.16 -2.19
CA VAL A 167 -3.42 -17.13 -0.73
C VAL A 167 -3.91 -18.42 -0.07
N CYS A 168 -5.20 -18.77 -0.19
CA CYS A 168 -5.79 -19.93 0.48
C CYS A 168 -5.93 -21.18 -0.40
N LYS A 169 -5.50 -21.11 -1.67
CA LYS A 169 -5.57 -22.20 -2.67
C LYS A 169 -6.97 -22.69 -3.01
N LEU A 170 -8.02 -21.96 -2.60
CA LEU A 170 -9.39 -22.27 -2.94
C LEU A 170 -9.68 -21.94 -4.41
N SER A 171 -10.34 -22.87 -5.10
CA SER A 171 -10.99 -22.60 -6.38
C SER A 171 -12.48 -22.30 -6.16
N PHE A 172 -12.98 -21.20 -6.71
CA PHE A 172 -14.36 -20.75 -6.52
C PHE A 172 -14.94 -20.09 -7.76
N GLU A 173 -16.24 -20.20 -7.95
CA GLU A 173 -16.95 -19.60 -9.09
C GLU A 173 -17.48 -18.21 -8.74
N LYS A 174 -17.31 -17.22 -9.63
CA LYS A 174 -17.81 -15.85 -9.42
C LYS A 174 -18.24 -15.18 -10.72
N ILE A 175 -19.33 -14.41 -10.64
CA ILE A 175 -19.89 -13.64 -11.76
C ILE A 175 -19.09 -12.36 -11.96
N VAL A 176 -18.52 -12.19 -13.15
CA VAL A 176 -17.77 -10.99 -13.53
C VAL A 176 -18.71 -9.98 -14.20
N LYS A 177 -18.83 -8.79 -13.61
CA LYS A 177 -19.51 -7.61 -14.18
C LYS A 177 -18.47 -6.47 -14.37
N SER A 178 -18.85 -5.38 -15.02
CA SER A 178 -17.98 -4.20 -15.24
C SER A 178 -17.36 -3.64 -13.96
N ASP A 179 -18.11 -3.70 -12.85
CA ASP A 179 -17.81 -2.98 -11.60
C ASP A 179 -17.63 -3.91 -10.38
N VAL A 180 -17.56 -5.23 -10.61
CA VAL A 180 -17.46 -6.21 -9.51
C VAL A 180 -15.99 -6.45 -9.14
N VAL A 181 -15.70 -6.30 -7.85
CA VAL A 181 -14.43 -6.73 -7.25
C VAL A 181 -14.50 -8.24 -7.02
N ILE A 182 -13.54 -8.95 -7.61
CA ILE A 182 -13.40 -10.39 -7.39
C ILE A 182 -12.64 -10.55 -6.08
N THR A 183 -13.26 -11.26 -5.15
CA THR A 183 -12.73 -11.50 -3.79
C THR A 183 -12.90 -12.98 -3.49
N CYS A 184 -11.91 -13.57 -2.83
CA CYS A 184 -11.99 -14.97 -2.41
C CYS A 184 -13.05 -15.12 -1.32
N PRO A 185 -14.02 -16.04 -1.44
CA PRO A 185 -15.09 -16.20 -0.47
C PRO A 185 -14.63 -16.73 0.90
N LEU A 186 -13.41 -17.29 1.01
CA LEU A 186 -12.83 -17.67 2.31
C LEU A 186 -12.00 -16.54 2.92
N CYS A 187 -11.16 -15.87 2.13
CA CYS A 187 -10.35 -14.75 2.64
C CYS A 187 -11.19 -13.47 2.85
N PHE A 188 -12.26 -13.32 2.07
CA PHE A 188 -13.13 -12.15 1.97
C PHE A 188 -14.58 -12.58 1.63
N PRO A 189 -15.28 -13.29 2.54
CA PRO A 189 -16.63 -13.79 2.32
C PRO A 189 -17.60 -12.69 1.87
N GLU A 190 -18.39 -12.97 0.84
CA GLU A 190 -19.41 -12.04 0.30
C GLU A 190 -20.64 -11.87 1.20
N ASN A 191 -20.72 -12.65 2.28
CA ASN A 191 -21.73 -12.41 3.30
C ASN A 191 -21.42 -11.10 4.00
N LYS A 192 -22.37 -10.17 3.91
CA LYS A 192 -22.52 -9.03 4.81
C LYS A 192 -22.74 -9.52 6.25
N SER A 193 -21.78 -10.21 6.86
CA SER A 193 -21.48 -9.90 8.24
C SER A 193 -20.76 -8.56 8.17
N TYR A 194 -21.30 -7.54 8.82
CA TYR A 194 -20.55 -6.30 9.10
C TYR A 194 -19.31 -6.56 9.96
N GLN A 195 -19.09 -7.82 10.32
CA GLN A 195 -18.03 -8.36 11.14
C GLN A 195 -16.94 -8.99 10.26
N SER A 196 -15.73 -8.44 10.34
CA SER A 196 -14.50 -9.00 9.79
C SER A 196 -14.09 -10.30 10.49
N ASN A 197 -13.18 -11.07 9.87
CA ASN A 197 -12.62 -12.27 10.50
C ASN A 197 -11.94 -11.95 11.84
N GLY A 198 -11.23 -10.82 11.95
CA GLY A 198 -10.60 -10.40 13.19
C GLY A 198 -11.59 -10.10 14.30
N GLU A 199 -12.71 -9.44 13.99
CA GLU A 199 -13.80 -9.24 14.96
C GLU A 199 -14.41 -10.58 15.38
N ARG A 200 -14.66 -11.51 14.46
CA ARG A 200 -15.16 -12.85 14.83
C ARG A 200 -14.20 -13.55 15.80
N GLU A 201 -12.91 -13.52 15.54
CA GLU A 201 -11.91 -14.12 16.43
C GLU A 201 -11.83 -13.42 17.80
N ILE A 202 -12.01 -12.09 17.86
CA ILE A 202 -12.10 -11.36 19.13
C ILE A 202 -13.37 -11.77 19.89
N ALA A 203 -14.51 -11.90 19.20
CA ALA A 203 -15.77 -12.34 19.79
C ALA A 203 -15.67 -13.76 20.37
N GLU A 204 -15.09 -14.69 19.61
CA GLU A 204 -14.80 -16.06 20.05
C GLU A 204 -13.91 -16.03 21.31
N PHE A 205 -12.83 -15.25 21.30
CA PHE A 205 -11.94 -15.13 22.44
C PHE A 205 -12.60 -14.52 23.69
N LEU A 206 -13.44 -13.50 23.54
CA LEU A 206 -14.19 -12.92 24.67
C LEU A 206 -15.20 -13.93 25.24
N THR A 207 -15.84 -14.72 24.37
CA THR A 207 -16.75 -15.81 24.76
C THR A 207 -16.01 -16.89 25.54
N GLU A 208 -14.83 -17.32 25.08
CA GLU A 208 -13.95 -18.28 25.78
C GLU A 208 -13.57 -17.79 27.19
N LEU A 209 -13.41 -16.47 27.38
CA LEU A 209 -13.11 -15.87 28.68
C LEU A 209 -14.33 -15.69 29.60
N SER A 210 -15.51 -16.09 29.12
CA SER A 210 -16.81 -15.87 29.76
C SER A 210 -17.03 -14.38 30.08
N VAL A 211 -16.88 -13.54 29.05
CA VAL A 211 -17.07 -12.09 29.12
C VAL A 211 -18.24 -11.70 28.24
N ASP A 212 -19.24 -11.05 28.82
CA ASP A 212 -20.37 -10.50 28.08
C ASP A 212 -19.96 -9.22 27.33
N PHE A 213 -20.39 -9.11 26.08
CA PHE A 213 -20.12 -7.96 25.21
C PHE A 213 -21.29 -7.68 24.27
N ASN A 214 -21.36 -6.44 23.80
CA ASN A 214 -22.28 -6.00 22.74
C ASN A 214 -21.48 -5.68 21.48
N LEU A 215 -22.01 -6.08 20.31
CA LEU A 215 -21.39 -5.83 19.02
C LEU A 215 -21.97 -4.60 18.32
N HIS A 216 -21.14 -3.94 17.49
CA HIS A 216 -21.56 -2.93 16.50
C HIS A 216 -22.42 -1.79 17.10
N ASP A 217 -21.99 -1.24 18.24
CA ASP A 217 -22.73 -0.19 18.93
C ASP A 217 -22.59 1.16 18.22
N ARG A 218 -23.70 1.80 17.89
CA ARG A 218 -23.76 3.14 17.26
C ARG A 218 -24.25 4.23 18.20
N GLN A 219 -24.27 3.98 19.50
CA GLN A 219 -24.79 4.91 20.50
C GLN A 219 -23.67 5.58 21.29
N LEU A 220 -22.67 4.81 21.72
CA LEU A 220 -21.58 5.25 22.58
C LEU A 220 -20.75 6.39 21.96
N ALA A 221 -20.47 6.31 20.66
CA ALA A 221 -19.57 7.23 19.96
C ALA A 221 -20.20 7.82 18.68
N LYS A 222 -21.47 8.23 18.72
CA LYS A 222 -22.17 8.83 17.55
C LYS A 222 -21.32 9.91 16.85
N PRO A 223 -21.24 9.92 15.50
CA PRO A 223 -21.96 9.04 14.56
C PRO A 223 -21.27 7.70 14.26
N TYR A 224 -20.19 7.38 14.97
CA TYR A 224 -19.37 6.20 14.72
C TYR A 224 -19.99 4.95 15.34
N GLU A 225 -19.75 3.81 14.67
CA GLU A 225 -19.95 2.47 15.24
C GLU A 225 -18.73 2.08 16.09
N ILE A 226 -18.90 1.28 17.13
CA ILE A 226 -17.84 0.68 17.96
C ILE A 226 -18.04 -0.83 17.92
N ASP A 227 -16.99 -1.59 17.57
CA ASP A 227 -17.13 -3.02 17.26
C ASP A 227 -17.51 -3.84 18.49
N PHE A 228 -16.91 -3.56 19.65
CA PHE A 228 -17.23 -4.23 20.92
C PHE A 228 -17.38 -3.22 22.06
N ILE A 229 -18.45 -3.38 22.85
CA ILE A 229 -18.58 -2.78 24.17
C ILE A 229 -18.61 -3.89 25.20
N ILE A 230 -17.82 -3.75 26.26
CA ILE A 230 -17.71 -4.69 27.36
C ILE A 230 -18.09 -3.95 28.66
N PRO A 231 -19.41 -3.80 28.94
CA PRO A 231 -19.90 -2.85 29.95
C PRO A 231 -19.32 -3.08 31.35
N LYS A 232 -19.22 -4.36 31.77
CA LYS A 232 -18.70 -4.76 33.08
C LYS A 232 -17.29 -4.24 33.37
N TYR A 233 -16.47 -4.04 32.35
CA TYR A 233 -15.08 -3.63 32.48
C TYR A 233 -14.85 -2.17 32.06
N PHE A 234 -15.91 -1.42 31.74
CA PHE A 234 -15.82 -0.05 31.21
C PHE A 234 -14.84 0.03 30.03
N LEU A 235 -14.88 -0.98 29.16
CA LEU A 235 -13.94 -1.19 28.07
C LEU A 235 -14.70 -1.32 26.76
N ALA A 236 -14.15 -0.76 25.69
CA ALA A 236 -14.58 -0.96 24.32
C ALA A 236 -13.37 -1.37 23.47
N ILE A 237 -13.61 -2.13 22.40
CA ILE A 237 -12.58 -2.59 21.46
C ILE A 237 -13.02 -2.19 20.06
N GLU A 238 -12.09 -1.62 19.31
CA GLU A 238 -12.19 -1.38 17.88
C GLU A 238 -11.15 -2.22 17.14
N TYR A 239 -11.59 -2.95 16.13
CA TYR A 239 -10.75 -3.69 15.19
C TYR A 239 -10.68 -2.96 13.84
N CYS A 240 -9.48 -2.52 13.47
CA CYS A 240 -9.28 -1.65 12.32
C CYS A 240 -8.54 -2.36 11.17
N GLY A 241 -9.29 -2.74 10.13
CA GLY A 241 -8.72 -3.18 8.83
C GLY A 241 -7.89 -2.08 8.16
N LEU A 242 -6.65 -2.37 7.74
CA LEU A 242 -5.69 -1.30 7.38
C LEU A 242 -6.14 -0.45 6.18
N TYR A 243 -6.69 -1.10 5.15
CA TYR A 243 -7.19 -0.40 3.96
C TYR A 243 -8.37 0.53 4.29
N TRP A 244 -9.31 0.05 5.10
CA TRP A 244 -10.52 0.80 5.49
C TRP A 244 -10.23 1.96 6.45
N HIS A 245 -9.13 1.87 7.19
CA HIS A 245 -8.66 2.91 8.11
C HIS A 245 -7.48 3.71 7.58
N SER A 246 -7.30 3.71 6.25
CA SER A 246 -6.33 4.55 5.56
C SER A 246 -6.84 5.99 5.37
N ASP A 247 -5.91 6.89 5.05
CA ASP A 247 -6.18 8.29 4.68
C ASP A 247 -6.95 8.46 3.36
N LYS A 248 -7.19 7.35 2.65
CA LYS A 248 -8.10 7.29 1.50
C LYS A 248 -9.56 7.09 1.89
N LYS A 249 -9.84 6.69 3.15
CA LYS A 249 -11.18 6.32 3.63
C LYS A 249 -11.61 7.15 4.84
N VAL A 250 -10.68 7.46 5.73
CA VAL A 250 -10.93 8.22 6.97
C VAL A 250 -9.90 9.32 7.16
N ASP A 251 -10.27 10.41 7.84
CA ASP A 251 -9.31 11.47 8.14
C ASP A 251 -8.39 11.14 9.31
N LYS A 252 -7.33 11.94 9.44
CA LYS A 252 -6.26 11.76 10.44
C LYS A 252 -6.72 11.73 11.90
N ASN A 253 -7.89 12.28 12.23
CA ASN A 253 -8.42 12.36 13.59
C ASN A 253 -9.54 11.35 13.85
N TYR A 254 -9.77 10.38 12.95
CA TYR A 254 -10.84 9.40 13.08
C TYR A 254 -10.73 8.58 14.37
N HIS A 255 -9.61 7.88 14.55
CA HIS A 255 -9.41 7.00 15.72
C HIS A 255 -9.36 7.80 17.03
N SER A 256 -8.66 8.95 17.04
CA SER A 256 -8.56 9.79 18.24
C SER A 256 -9.92 10.33 18.68
N ARG A 257 -10.78 10.78 17.75
CA ARG A 257 -12.14 11.25 18.07
C ARG A 257 -13.01 10.14 18.66
N LYS A 258 -12.98 8.92 18.11
CA LYS A 258 -13.71 7.78 18.66
C LYS A 258 -13.27 7.50 20.10
N LYS A 259 -11.96 7.46 20.33
CA LYS A 259 -11.39 7.29 21.68
C LYS A 259 -11.83 8.42 22.63
N ASP A 260 -11.82 9.67 22.19
CA ASP A 260 -12.27 10.80 23.01
C ASP A 260 -13.77 10.74 23.34
N LEU A 261 -14.60 10.28 22.39
CA LEU A 261 -16.04 10.09 22.62
C LEU A 261 -16.32 8.99 23.64
N CYS A 262 -15.64 7.85 23.56
CA CYS A 262 -15.75 6.78 24.56
C CYS A 262 -15.27 7.28 25.94
N ASN A 263 -14.13 7.99 25.99
CA ASN A 263 -13.59 8.51 27.24
C ASN A 263 -14.56 9.50 27.93
N LYS A 264 -15.30 10.32 27.18
CA LYS A 264 -16.34 11.22 27.73
C LYS A 264 -17.46 10.46 28.46
N GLN A 265 -17.68 9.20 28.11
CA GLN A 265 -18.65 8.30 28.73
C GLN A 265 -17.98 7.40 29.79
N ASN A 266 -16.74 7.70 30.19
CA ASN A 266 -15.93 6.88 31.10
C ASN A 266 -15.70 5.45 30.61
N ILE A 267 -15.73 5.22 29.30
CA ILE A 267 -15.41 3.93 28.67
C ILE A 267 -14.06 4.05 27.97
N LYS A 268 -13.12 3.19 28.34
CA LYS A 268 -11.82 3.11 27.67
C LYS A 268 -11.98 2.42 26.32
N LEU A 269 -11.63 3.09 25.23
CA LEU A 269 -11.51 2.46 23.92
C LEU A 269 -10.09 1.93 23.71
N ILE A 270 -9.95 0.67 23.28
CA ILE A 270 -8.71 0.17 22.67
C ILE A 270 -8.88 0.01 21.16
N THR A 271 -7.83 0.32 20.41
CA THR A 271 -7.80 0.21 18.95
C THR A 271 -6.74 -0.82 18.54
N ILE A 272 -7.18 -1.87 17.87
CA ILE A 272 -6.34 -2.97 17.39
C ILE A 272 -6.31 -2.88 15.87
N PHE A 273 -5.13 -2.68 15.29
CA PHE A 273 -5.02 -2.75 13.83
C PHE A 273 -4.89 -4.20 13.36
N GLU A 274 -5.38 -4.46 12.14
CA GLU A 274 -5.43 -5.79 11.54
C GLU A 274 -4.07 -6.49 11.52
N ASP A 275 -2.98 -5.79 11.17
CA ASP A 275 -1.61 -6.32 11.20
C ASP A 275 -1.18 -6.78 12.60
N GLU A 276 -1.55 -6.02 13.64
CA GLU A 276 -1.24 -6.37 15.02
C GLU A 276 -1.94 -7.65 15.46
N TRP A 277 -3.18 -7.84 15.01
CA TRP A 277 -3.94 -9.04 15.33
C TRP A 277 -3.46 -10.26 14.53
N ILE A 278 -3.11 -10.08 13.25
CA ILE A 278 -2.64 -11.16 12.39
C ILE A 278 -1.24 -11.62 12.81
N GLU A 279 -0.31 -10.70 13.00
CA GLU A 279 1.10 -11.04 13.26
C GLU A 279 1.39 -11.30 14.74
N LYS A 280 0.63 -10.67 15.64
CA LYS A 280 0.92 -10.63 17.09
C LYS A 280 -0.31 -10.97 17.93
N LYS A 281 -1.13 -11.90 17.44
CA LYS A 281 -2.40 -12.33 18.05
C LYS A 281 -2.28 -12.63 19.54
N ASP A 282 -1.28 -13.41 19.93
CA ASP A 282 -1.08 -13.82 21.33
C ASP A 282 -0.76 -12.64 22.24
N ILE A 283 0.02 -11.66 21.75
CA ILE A 283 0.32 -10.42 22.49
C ILE A 283 -0.96 -9.59 22.64
N CYS A 284 -1.78 -9.48 21.59
CA CYS A 284 -3.06 -8.77 21.64
C CYS A 284 -4.02 -9.44 22.65
N LYS A 285 -4.16 -10.78 22.59
CA LYS A 285 -4.95 -11.58 23.53
C LYS A 285 -4.48 -11.38 24.98
N ALA A 286 -3.17 -11.45 25.23
CA ALA A 286 -2.61 -11.21 26.55
C ALA A 286 -2.96 -9.81 27.08
N ARG A 287 -2.82 -8.76 26.26
CA ARG A 287 -3.18 -7.38 26.64
C ARG A 287 -4.68 -7.25 26.95
N ILE A 288 -5.56 -7.88 26.16
CA ILE A 288 -7.00 -7.91 26.42
C ILE A 288 -7.28 -8.60 27.76
N GLN A 289 -6.66 -9.76 28.04
CA GLN A 289 -6.80 -10.45 29.32
C GLN A 289 -6.36 -9.59 30.51
N PHE A 290 -5.27 -8.83 30.37
CA PHE A 290 -4.83 -7.86 31.39
C PHE A 290 -5.88 -6.79 31.66
N LEU A 291 -6.49 -6.23 30.62
CA LEU A 291 -7.52 -5.19 30.75
C LEU A 291 -8.82 -5.72 31.36
N LEU A 292 -9.15 -6.99 31.09
CA LEU A 292 -10.30 -7.69 31.67
C LEU A 292 -10.03 -8.26 33.06
N GLY A 293 -8.83 -8.06 33.64
CA GLY A 293 -8.46 -8.66 34.92
C GLY A 293 -8.40 -10.21 34.91
N LYS A 294 -8.34 -10.81 33.72
CA LYS A 294 -8.29 -12.26 33.49
C LYS A 294 -6.86 -12.79 33.27
N ALA A 295 -5.86 -11.91 33.25
CA ALA A 295 -4.46 -12.30 33.11
C ALA A 295 -4.01 -13.19 34.30
N LYS A 296 -3.27 -14.24 33.99
CA LYS A 296 -2.76 -15.19 34.99
C LYS A 296 -1.87 -14.46 36.01
N LYS A 297 -2.16 -14.67 37.30
CA LYS A 297 -1.31 -14.22 38.40
C LYS A 297 -0.24 -15.29 38.64
N LEU A 298 1.03 -14.90 38.58
CA LEU A 298 2.15 -15.81 38.81
C LEU A 298 2.61 -15.77 40.26
N CYS A 299 3.07 -14.60 40.72
CA CYS A 299 3.64 -14.41 42.04
C CYS A 299 3.42 -12.97 42.53
N GLY A 300 3.73 -12.72 43.79
CA GLY A 300 3.84 -11.36 44.32
C GLY A 300 5.17 -10.73 43.92
N ALA A 301 5.18 -9.43 43.66
CA ALA A 301 6.39 -8.76 43.19
C ALA A 301 7.61 -8.99 44.08
N ARG A 302 7.47 -9.09 45.42
CA ARG A 302 8.58 -9.33 46.37
C ARG A 302 9.27 -10.69 46.22
N GLN A 303 8.62 -11.67 45.59
CA GLN A 303 9.20 -12.99 45.33
C GLN A 303 10.12 -13.02 44.10
N THR A 304 10.26 -11.88 43.42
CA THR A 304 11.13 -11.77 42.24
C THR A 304 12.49 -11.18 42.61
N THR A 305 13.53 -11.57 41.87
CA THR A 305 14.86 -10.97 41.94
C THR A 305 15.02 -9.97 40.81
N ILE A 306 15.53 -8.78 41.10
CA ILE A 306 15.72 -7.72 40.10
C ILE A 306 17.21 -7.64 39.75
N ALA A 307 17.53 -7.70 38.46
CA ALA A 307 18.90 -7.61 37.97
C ALA A 307 18.95 -6.97 36.57
N GLU A 308 20.12 -6.49 36.18
CA GLU A 308 20.36 -6.11 34.78
C GLU A 308 20.47 -7.35 33.91
N ILE A 309 19.99 -7.24 32.66
CA ILE A 309 19.93 -8.36 31.72
C ILE A 309 20.72 -8.08 30.45
N SER A 310 21.21 -9.13 29.81
CA SER A 310 21.93 -9.03 28.56
C SER A 310 21.05 -8.49 27.43
N SER A 311 21.67 -7.90 26.41
CA SER A 311 20.94 -7.44 25.21
C SER A 311 20.25 -8.60 24.47
N LYS A 312 20.74 -9.84 24.62
CA LYS A 312 20.15 -11.05 24.02
C LYS A 312 18.87 -11.44 24.75
N GLU A 313 18.91 -11.56 26.07
CA GLU A 313 17.74 -11.84 26.91
C GLU A 313 16.65 -10.79 26.71
N TYR A 314 17.03 -9.51 26.77
CA TYR A 314 16.14 -8.40 26.52
C TYR A 314 15.43 -8.51 25.16
N ARG A 315 16.18 -8.74 24.08
CA ARG A 315 15.63 -8.87 22.73
C ARG A 315 14.65 -10.03 22.63
N ASN A 316 14.99 -11.19 23.18
CA ASN A 316 14.15 -12.37 23.14
C ASN A 316 12.82 -12.09 23.86
N PHE A 317 12.88 -11.58 25.09
CA PHE A 317 11.69 -11.33 25.91
C PHE A 317 10.75 -10.30 25.29
N VAL A 318 11.26 -9.13 24.85
CA VAL A 318 10.39 -8.08 24.31
C VAL A 318 9.80 -8.43 22.95
N ASN A 319 10.48 -9.23 22.12
CA ASN A 319 9.90 -9.69 20.86
C ASN A 319 8.77 -10.70 21.06
N GLN A 320 8.82 -11.49 22.14
CA GLN A 320 7.78 -12.46 22.49
C GLN A 320 6.56 -11.79 23.13
N HIS A 321 6.76 -10.75 23.95
CA HIS A 321 5.68 -10.24 24.81
C HIS A 321 5.26 -8.78 24.55
N HIS A 322 6.08 -7.96 23.87
CA HIS A 322 5.78 -6.54 23.68
C HIS A 322 5.32 -6.23 22.25
N LEU A 323 4.18 -5.55 22.08
CA LEU A 323 3.57 -5.27 20.78
C LEU A 323 4.52 -4.54 19.80
N GLN A 324 5.27 -3.55 20.29
CA GLN A 324 6.25 -2.81 19.48
C GLN A 324 7.60 -3.54 19.30
N GLY A 325 7.79 -4.70 19.92
CA GLY A 325 9.02 -5.50 19.85
C GLY A 325 10.28 -4.79 20.36
N TYR A 326 11.41 -5.33 19.93
CA TYR A 326 12.76 -4.89 20.29
C TYR A 326 13.11 -3.51 19.75
N THR A 327 13.76 -2.72 20.61
CA THR A 327 14.49 -1.51 20.21
C THR A 327 15.73 -1.38 21.10
N PRO A 328 16.86 -0.85 20.62
CA PRO A 328 18.05 -0.67 21.44
C PRO A 328 17.77 0.18 22.69
N ALA A 329 18.35 -0.22 23.82
CA ALA A 329 18.28 0.49 25.10
C ALA A 329 19.66 0.54 25.75
N LYS A 330 19.93 1.58 26.54
CA LYS A 330 21.18 1.75 27.29
C LYS A 330 21.17 0.82 28.50
N VAL A 331 20.10 0.86 29.29
CA VAL A 331 19.91 0.05 30.50
C VAL A 331 18.75 -0.92 30.27
N LYS A 332 18.92 -2.19 30.66
CA LYS A 332 17.85 -3.21 30.62
C LYS A 332 17.80 -3.90 31.97
N ILE A 333 16.63 -3.89 32.59
CA ILE A 333 16.41 -4.49 33.92
C ILE A 333 15.33 -5.55 33.76
N GLY A 334 15.61 -6.74 34.29
CA GLY A 334 14.71 -7.88 34.32
C GLY A 334 14.28 -8.19 35.74
N ALA A 335 13.08 -8.77 35.86
CA ALA A 335 12.62 -9.45 37.05
C ALA A 335 12.64 -10.95 36.81
N TYR A 336 13.27 -11.69 37.71
CA TYR A 336 13.38 -13.14 37.68
C TYR A 336 12.46 -13.79 38.70
N TYR A 337 11.79 -14.88 38.31
CA TYR A 337 11.06 -15.77 39.19
C TYR A 337 11.44 -17.21 38.87
N CYS A 338 11.90 -17.97 39.86
CA CYS A 338 12.39 -19.34 39.68
C CYS A 338 13.45 -19.50 38.55
N GLY A 339 14.33 -18.50 38.38
CA GLY A 339 15.37 -18.50 37.35
C GLY A 339 14.95 -17.96 35.98
N GLU A 340 13.66 -17.74 35.75
CA GLU A 340 13.12 -17.27 34.47
C GLU A 340 12.79 -15.77 34.51
N ILE A 341 13.00 -15.07 33.39
CA ILE A 341 12.60 -13.65 33.25
C ILE A 341 11.09 -13.58 33.09
N VAL A 342 10.42 -12.82 33.95
CA VAL A 342 8.96 -12.67 33.95
C VAL A 342 8.49 -11.24 33.67
N ALA A 343 9.39 -10.26 33.79
CA ALA A 343 9.13 -8.87 33.41
C ALA A 343 10.42 -8.14 33.04
N VAL A 344 10.30 -7.11 32.20
CA VAL A 344 11.41 -6.30 31.71
C VAL A 344 11.03 -4.83 31.70
N MET A 345 11.96 -3.97 32.09
CA MET A 345 11.91 -2.52 31.90
C MET A 345 13.23 -2.03 31.30
N SER A 346 13.16 -1.21 30.25
CA SER A 346 14.36 -0.71 29.56
C SER A 346 14.37 0.80 29.39
N PHE A 347 15.57 1.38 29.46
CA PHE A 347 15.80 2.81 29.44
C PHE A 347 16.84 3.20 28.36
N GLY A 348 16.51 4.21 27.57
CA GLY A 348 17.39 4.85 26.60
C GLY A 348 18.00 6.14 27.15
N GLY A 349 19.05 6.61 26.49
CA GLY A 349 19.45 8.01 26.66
C GLY A 349 18.47 8.94 25.92
N GLN A 350 18.53 10.23 26.23
CA GLN A 350 17.74 11.26 25.55
C GLN A 350 17.91 11.17 24.03
N ARG A 351 16.81 10.98 23.29
CA ARG A 351 16.83 11.06 21.82
C ARG A 351 17.11 12.49 21.41
N THR A 352 18.18 12.70 20.66
CA THR A 352 18.48 13.97 19.97
C THR A 352 17.52 14.14 18.78
N ALA A 353 16.26 14.46 19.05
CA ALA A 353 15.30 14.84 18.01
C ALA A 353 15.13 16.36 18.02
N LEU A 354 15.50 17.01 16.92
CA LEU A 354 15.34 18.44 16.60
C LEU A 354 15.70 19.42 17.74
N GLY A 355 16.99 19.62 18.00
CA GLY A 355 17.51 20.81 18.67
C GLY A 355 17.76 20.71 20.18
N SER A 356 17.37 19.61 20.84
CA SER A 356 17.65 19.41 22.27
C SER A 356 19.14 19.16 22.53
N ARG A 357 19.76 19.93 23.44
CA ARG A 357 21.10 19.62 23.96
C ARG A 357 21.01 18.33 24.79
N LYS A 358 22.03 17.47 24.68
CA LYS A 358 22.13 16.29 25.56
C LYS A 358 22.33 16.78 26.98
N GLU A 359 21.39 16.46 27.85
CA GLU A 359 21.52 16.66 29.28
C GLU A 359 21.96 15.36 29.95
N ASP A 360 22.91 15.48 30.88
CA ASP A 360 23.35 14.35 31.68
C ASP A 360 22.24 13.89 32.62
N CYS A 361 22.18 12.56 32.82
CA CYS A 361 21.19 11.90 33.68
C CYS A 361 19.72 12.06 33.24
N VAL A 362 19.48 12.33 31.94
CA VAL A 362 18.14 12.29 31.33
C VAL A 362 17.94 11.00 30.56
N PHE A 363 16.89 10.26 30.92
CA PHE A 363 16.56 8.96 30.34
C PHE A 363 15.18 8.94 29.70
N GLU A 364 14.98 8.00 28.79
CA GLU A 364 13.66 7.65 28.26
C GLU A 364 13.30 6.24 28.74
N LEU A 365 12.15 6.04 29.37
CA LEU A 365 11.60 4.70 29.58
C LEU A 365 11.05 4.22 28.23
N ILE A 366 11.73 3.26 27.63
CA ILE A 366 11.44 2.81 26.27
C ILE A 366 10.40 1.69 26.27
N ARG A 367 10.58 0.68 27.13
CA ARG A 367 9.71 -0.50 27.19
C ARG A 367 9.46 -0.89 28.64
N TYR A 368 8.24 -1.30 28.89
CA TYR A 368 7.89 -2.12 30.05
C TYR A 368 6.93 -3.21 29.58
N VAL A 369 7.20 -4.46 29.97
CA VAL A 369 6.31 -5.59 29.72
C VAL A 369 6.50 -6.63 30.81
N SER A 370 5.40 -7.27 31.22
CA SER A 370 5.38 -8.44 32.10
C SER A 370 4.57 -9.53 31.41
N GLU A 371 5.06 -10.77 31.44
CA GLU A 371 4.34 -11.92 30.87
C GLU A 371 3.06 -12.22 31.68
N TYR A 372 3.15 -12.08 33.00
CA TYR A 372 2.08 -12.37 33.96
C TYR A 372 1.61 -11.12 34.70
N ASN A 373 0.43 -11.23 35.32
CA ASN A 373 0.00 -10.22 36.27
C ASN A 373 0.76 -10.36 37.59
N ILE A 374 1.76 -9.50 37.77
CA ILE A 374 2.61 -9.44 38.96
C ILE A 374 2.43 -8.05 39.61
N PRO A 375 1.45 -7.89 40.51
CA PRO A 375 1.14 -6.59 41.12
C PRO A 375 2.37 -5.98 41.80
N GLY A 376 2.70 -4.73 41.42
CA GLY A 376 3.83 -3.98 41.95
C GLY A 376 5.18 -4.22 41.27
N ILE A 377 5.26 -5.10 40.25
CA ILE A 377 6.56 -5.40 39.60
C ILE A 377 7.15 -4.19 38.86
N ALA A 378 6.30 -3.41 38.19
CA ALA A 378 6.72 -2.19 37.51
C ALA A 378 7.38 -1.20 38.48
N SER A 379 6.78 -0.98 39.65
CA SER A 379 7.31 -0.10 40.69
C SER A 379 8.65 -0.60 41.22
N ARG A 380 8.82 -1.92 41.43
CA ARG A 380 10.11 -2.48 41.85
C ARG A 380 11.21 -2.29 40.81
N LEU A 381 10.91 -2.56 39.54
CA LEU A 381 11.85 -2.36 38.42
C LEU A 381 12.26 -0.87 38.31
N PHE A 382 11.27 0.02 38.42
CA PHE A 382 11.51 1.46 38.35
C PHE A 382 12.32 1.97 39.55
N SER A 383 11.97 1.58 40.77
CA SER A 383 12.73 1.96 41.98
C SER A 383 14.16 1.45 41.95
N TYR A 384 14.38 0.23 41.42
CA TYR A 384 15.74 -0.28 41.18
C TYR A 384 16.52 0.62 40.24
N PHE A 385 15.92 1.02 39.10
CA PHE A 385 16.54 1.94 38.16
C PHE A 385 16.90 3.29 38.80
N VAL A 386 15.93 3.93 39.48
CA VAL A 386 16.15 5.23 40.12
C VAL A 386 17.27 5.16 41.16
N LYS A 387 17.31 4.11 41.98
CA LYS A 387 18.35 3.91 43.01
C LYS A 387 19.75 3.72 42.41
N GLN A 388 19.87 2.93 41.34
CA GLN A 388 21.18 2.60 40.76
C GLN A 388 21.73 3.71 39.86
N TYR A 389 20.85 4.41 39.13
CA TYR A 389 21.25 5.34 38.08
C TYR A 389 21.06 6.82 38.44
N SER A 390 20.39 7.13 39.56
CA SER A 390 20.12 8.50 40.03
C SER A 390 19.73 9.47 38.89
N PRO A 391 18.71 9.14 38.08
CA PRO A 391 18.30 9.97 36.95
C PRO A 391 17.73 11.31 37.45
N LYS A 392 18.04 12.41 36.78
CA LYS A 392 17.41 13.72 37.05
C LYS A 392 16.00 13.79 36.47
N LYS A 393 15.83 13.18 35.30
CA LYS A 393 14.60 13.23 34.53
C LYS A 393 14.39 11.96 33.72
N ILE A 394 13.16 11.47 33.70
CA ILE A 394 12.76 10.33 32.87
C ILE A 394 11.55 10.72 32.05
N ILE A 395 11.61 10.49 30.74
CA ILE A 395 10.51 10.75 29.81
C ILE A 395 9.92 9.42 29.35
N SER A 396 8.61 9.34 29.19
CA SER A 396 7.98 8.19 28.56
C SER A 396 6.76 8.60 27.72
N TYR A 397 6.36 7.70 26.82
CA TYR A 397 5.20 7.88 25.96
C TYR A 397 4.18 6.75 26.19
N CYS A 398 2.91 7.13 26.34
CA CYS A 398 1.79 6.20 26.43
C CYS A 398 1.05 6.17 25.10
N ASP A 399 1.04 5.01 24.44
CA ASP A 399 0.27 4.78 23.22
C ASP A 399 -1.23 4.80 23.52
N LEU A 400 -1.92 5.82 23.01
CA LEU A 400 -3.33 6.08 23.30
C LEU A 400 -4.30 5.07 22.68
N ARG A 401 -3.80 4.18 21.81
CA ARG A 401 -4.60 3.06 21.30
C ARG A 401 -4.83 1.97 22.34
N TRP A 402 -3.96 1.89 23.35
CA TRP A 402 -4.02 0.82 24.34
C TRP A 402 -4.03 1.32 25.79
N GLY A 403 -3.46 2.49 26.06
CA GLY A 403 -3.21 3.00 27.40
C GLY A 403 -3.84 4.36 27.66
N SER A 404 -4.10 4.63 28.94
CA SER A 404 -4.54 5.95 29.44
C SER A 404 -3.49 6.66 30.28
N GLY A 405 -2.37 5.99 30.61
CA GLY A 405 -1.28 6.56 31.41
C GLY A 405 -1.18 6.08 32.86
N GLY A 406 -2.15 5.30 33.36
CA GLY A 406 -2.19 4.91 34.78
C GLY A 406 -0.99 4.12 35.32
N LEU A 407 -0.18 3.48 34.45
CA LEU A 407 1.12 2.92 34.86
C LEU A 407 2.09 4.04 35.27
N TYR A 408 2.19 5.09 34.46
CA TYR A 408 3.13 6.18 34.67
C TYR A 408 2.76 6.99 35.92
N GLU A 409 1.47 7.25 36.12
CA GLU A 409 0.96 7.90 37.34
C GLU A 409 1.35 7.12 38.61
N LYS A 410 1.21 5.79 38.59
CA LYS A 410 1.63 4.92 39.72
C LYS A 410 3.15 4.91 39.95
N LEU A 411 3.94 5.23 38.94
CA LEU A 411 5.39 5.38 39.05
C LEU A 411 5.82 6.81 39.44
N GLY A 412 4.86 7.72 39.65
CA GLY A 412 5.11 9.11 40.03
C GLY A 412 5.38 10.05 38.85
N PHE A 413 5.13 9.62 37.61
CA PHE A 413 5.24 10.51 36.46
C PHE A 413 4.05 11.46 36.40
N GLN A 414 4.31 12.65 35.87
CA GLN A 414 3.31 13.66 35.56
C GLN A 414 3.03 13.71 34.06
N LEU A 415 1.75 13.82 33.69
CA LEU A 415 1.36 14.09 32.31
C LEU A 415 1.81 15.50 31.92
N LYS A 416 2.55 15.64 30.81
CA LYS A 416 3.02 16.95 30.32
C LYS A 416 2.28 17.42 29.08
N SER A 417 2.01 16.53 28.14
CA SER A 417 1.35 16.89 26.87
C SER A 417 0.75 15.68 26.18
N GLN A 418 -0.19 15.93 25.27
CA GLN A 418 -0.66 14.96 24.28
C GLN A 418 -0.08 15.29 22.90
N THR A 419 0.41 14.28 22.18
CA THR A 419 0.86 14.44 20.80
C THR A 419 -0.31 14.30 19.81
N ALA A 420 -0.17 14.92 18.65
CA ALA A 420 -1.09 14.68 17.54
C ALA A 420 -1.04 13.20 17.09
N PRO A 421 -2.09 12.70 16.41
CA PRO A 421 -2.07 11.40 15.73
C PRO A 421 -0.78 11.19 14.93
N ASN A 422 -0.09 10.10 15.21
CA ASN A 422 1.05 9.67 14.42
C ASN A 422 0.54 8.86 13.21
N TYR A 423 1.42 8.58 12.25
CA TYR A 423 1.06 7.85 11.05
C TYR A 423 2.09 6.79 10.66
N TRP A 424 1.58 5.77 9.98
CA TRP A 424 2.31 4.67 9.37
C TRP A 424 1.97 4.63 7.89
N TYR A 425 2.87 4.11 7.06
CA TYR A 425 2.59 3.87 5.65
C TYR A 425 2.19 2.41 5.43
N SER A 426 1.29 2.18 4.48
CA SER A 426 0.97 0.85 3.96
C SER A 426 0.81 0.95 2.44
N SER A 427 1.24 -0.09 1.72
CA SER A 427 1.12 -0.20 0.26
C SER A 427 0.20 -1.34 -0.17
N ASP A 428 0.00 -2.33 0.69
CA ASP A 428 -0.72 -3.57 0.42
C ASP A 428 -2.00 -3.74 1.25
N GLY A 429 -2.18 -2.90 2.27
CA GLY A 429 -3.27 -3.03 3.23
C GLY A 429 -3.15 -4.20 4.16
N LEU A 430 -1.96 -4.79 4.27
CA LEU A 430 -1.67 -5.90 5.16
C LEU A 430 -0.60 -5.53 6.19
N HIS A 431 0.35 -4.66 5.83
CA HIS A 431 1.46 -4.29 6.70
C HIS A 431 1.54 -2.79 6.94
N ARG A 432 1.95 -2.40 8.15
CA ARG A 432 2.27 -1.01 8.50
C ARG A 432 3.77 -0.81 8.65
N PHE A 433 4.30 0.17 7.92
CA PHE A 433 5.69 0.59 7.98
C PHE A 433 5.83 1.93 8.71
N HIS A 434 6.74 1.98 9.67
CA HIS A 434 6.93 3.17 10.48
C HIS A 434 7.45 4.34 9.63
N ARG A 435 6.82 5.52 9.74
CA ARG A 435 7.17 6.75 8.99
C ARG A 435 8.66 7.11 8.99
N PHE A 436 9.40 6.77 10.05
CA PHE A 436 10.84 7.06 10.12
C PHE A 436 11.67 6.39 9.02
N GLN A 437 11.19 5.30 8.44
CA GLN A 437 11.82 4.62 7.30
C GLN A 437 11.72 5.44 5.99
N PHE A 438 10.80 6.41 5.96
CA PHE A 438 10.46 7.18 4.77
C PHE A 438 10.69 8.68 4.95
N ARG A 439 11.46 9.10 5.96
CA ARG A 439 11.82 10.52 6.11
C ARG A 439 12.42 11.05 4.80
N LYS A 440 12.12 12.31 4.45
CA LYS A 440 12.64 12.96 3.22
C LYS A 440 14.13 12.72 2.99
N GLN A 441 14.97 12.83 4.02
CA GLN A 441 16.41 12.57 3.93
C GLN A 441 16.75 11.12 3.50
N VAL A 442 15.96 10.14 3.96
CA VAL A 442 16.12 8.73 3.59
C VAL A 442 15.66 8.50 2.15
N LEU A 443 14.55 9.12 1.74
CA LEU A 443 14.02 9.01 0.37
C LEU A 443 14.95 9.70 -0.65
N VAL A 444 15.44 10.90 -0.36
CA VAL A 444 16.42 11.59 -1.22
C VAL A 444 17.69 10.76 -1.40
N LYS A 445 18.19 10.11 -0.33
CA LYS A 445 19.32 9.17 -0.43
C LYS A 445 19.03 7.94 -1.30
N LYS A 446 17.76 7.56 -1.46
CA LYS A 446 17.32 6.48 -2.36
C LYS A 446 17.13 6.97 -3.81
N GLY A 447 17.38 8.24 -4.11
CA GLY A 447 17.31 8.80 -5.47
C GLY A 447 15.98 9.49 -5.81
N PHE A 448 15.10 9.73 -4.83
CA PHE A 448 13.86 10.49 -5.05
C PHE A 448 14.12 12.00 -5.09
N ASP A 449 13.27 12.73 -5.84
CA ASP A 449 13.39 14.17 -6.05
C ASP A 449 13.38 14.96 -4.71
N PRO A 450 14.43 15.73 -4.40
CA PRO A 450 14.48 16.59 -3.21
C PRO A 450 13.45 17.71 -3.18
N SER A 451 12.85 18.08 -4.32
CA SER A 451 11.82 19.12 -4.39
C SER A 451 10.49 18.64 -3.79
N MET A 452 10.19 17.34 -3.92
CA MET A 452 8.96 16.73 -3.47
C MET A 452 8.90 16.61 -1.94
N THR A 453 7.69 16.59 -1.38
CA THR A 453 7.51 16.25 0.04
C THR A 453 7.59 14.74 0.25
N GLU A 454 7.82 14.31 1.49
CA GLU A 454 7.71 12.88 1.85
C GLU A 454 6.36 12.30 1.42
N SER A 455 5.27 13.07 1.60
CA SER A 455 3.93 12.59 1.29
C SER A 455 3.72 12.40 -0.20
N ASP A 456 4.19 13.35 -1.02
CA ASP A 456 4.06 13.27 -2.48
C ASP A 456 4.84 12.08 -3.05
N ILE A 457 6.06 11.84 -2.53
CA ILE A 457 6.87 10.69 -2.96
C ILE A 457 6.17 9.38 -2.61
N MET A 458 5.68 9.26 -1.38
CA MET A 458 5.05 8.02 -0.92
C MET A 458 3.71 7.75 -1.62
N GLU A 459 2.91 8.79 -1.87
CA GLU A 459 1.67 8.66 -2.63
C GLU A 459 1.92 8.22 -4.08
N ASN A 460 2.95 8.79 -4.74
CA ASN A 460 3.35 8.37 -6.09
C ASN A 460 3.85 6.92 -6.14
N LEU A 461 4.35 6.38 -5.03
CA LEU A 461 4.74 4.97 -4.88
C LEU A 461 3.55 4.06 -4.52
N GLY A 462 2.33 4.60 -4.43
CA GLY A 462 1.13 3.83 -4.10
C GLY A 462 0.93 3.57 -2.62
N TYR A 463 1.67 4.25 -1.73
CA TYR A 463 1.46 4.15 -0.29
C TYR A 463 0.38 5.11 0.18
N TYR A 464 -0.34 4.69 1.21
CA TYR A 464 -1.30 5.51 1.95
C TYR A 464 -0.96 5.50 3.44
N LYS A 465 -1.51 6.47 4.16
CA LYS A 465 -1.23 6.63 5.59
C LYS A 465 -2.31 5.98 6.44
N ILE A 466 -1.90 5.43 7.57
CA ILE A 466 -2.79 4.93 8.62
C ILE A 466 -2.46 5.70 9.89
N TYR A 467 -3.43 6.44 10.40
CA TYR A 467 -3.26 7.32 11.56
C TYR A 467 -3.68 6.62 12.85
N ASP A 468 -2.93 6.82 13.93
CA ASP A 468 -3.24 6.31 15.26
C ASP A 468 -3.95 7.35 16.16
N CYS A 469 -3.98 7.10 17.47
CA CYS A 469 -4.60 7.99 18.46
C CYS A 469 -3.61 9.03 19.06
N GLY A 470 -2.34 9.03 18.64
CA GLY A 470 -1.26 9.80 19.27
C GLY A 470 -0.75 9.17 20.56
N ASN A 471 0.00 9.95 21.34
CA ASN A 471 0.60 9.51 22.60
C ASN A 471 0.41 10.56 23.70
N TYR A 472 0.28 10.12 24.94
CA TYR A 472 0.56 10.99 26.10
C TYR A 472 2.05 10.98 26.40
N LYS A 473 2.63 12.16 26.62
CA LYS A 473 4.00 12.36 27.09
C LYS A 473 3.98 12.53 28.60
N PHE A 474 4.70 11.66 29.29
CA PHE A 474 4.87 11.66 30.73
C PHE A 474 6.31 12.03 31.09
N GLU A 475 6.49 12.77 32.18
CA GLU A 475 7.80 13.10 32.73
C GLU A 475 7.84 12.83 34.23
N TRP A 476 8.94 12.24 34.69
CA TRP A 476 9.28 12.05 36.08
C TRP A 476 10.57 12.84 36.36
N GLU A 477 10.61 13.50 37.52
CA GLU A 477 11.76 14.29 37.99
C GLU A 477 12.07 13.85 39.42
N SER A 478 13.37 13.84 39.76
CA SER A 478 13.91 13.28 41.01
C SER A 478 13.65 14.13 42.24
#